data_AF-A0A934PH95-F1
#
_entry.id   AF-A0A934PH95-F1
#
_cell.length_a   1.000
_cell.length_b   1.000
_cell.length_c   1.000
_cell.angle_alpha   90.00
_cell.angle_beta   90.00
_cell.angle_gamma   90.00
#
_symmetry.space_group_name_H-M   'P 1'
#
loop_
_entity.id
_entity.type
_entity.pdbx_description
1 polymer ?
#
loop_
_entity_poly.entity_id
_entity_poly.type
_entity_poly.pdbx_seq_one_letter_code
_entity_poly.pdbx_strand_id
1 'polypeptide(L)'
;MQDDLRCVLQIIKEKRLRDYPDTFGPEQDICDVTLWLNQKFTVSKARLLVDRLYTQRGRKIIGLSVTGMASQYLSMTPIALEAFLALGYSIQEARGDSYRCPSCFGHHSKHEAIKAFARIESALRAQRSR
;
A
#
# COMPACT_ATOMS: atom_id res chain seq x y z
N MET A 1 -17.87 -7.38 22.46
CA MET A 1 -17.24 -6.18 21.86
C MET A 1 -16.98 -6.55 20.41
N GLN A 2 -17.83 -6.09 19.48
CA GLN A 2 -17.64 -6.36 18.05
C GLN A 2 -16.38 -5.62 17.64
N ASP A 3 -15.27 -6.35 17.49
CA ASP A 3 -14.06 -5.80 16.91
C ASP A 3 -14.45 -5.17 15.58
N ASP A 4 -14.17 -3.88 15.49
CA ASP A 4 -14.35 -3.10 14.29
C ASP A 4 -13.55 -3.79 13.17
N LEU A 5 -14.22 -4.55 12.31
CA LEU A 5 -13.64 -5.33 11.20
C LEU A 5 -13.05 -4.42 10.11
N ARG A 6 -12.71 -3.17 10.43
CA ARG A 6 -12.11 -2.19 9.55
C ARG A 6 -10.59 -2.34 9.57
N CYS A 7 -9.99 -2.23 8.40
CA CYS A 7 -8.53 -2.24 8.28
C CYS A 7 -7.89 -1.13 9.11
N VAL A 8 -6.85 -1.48 9.89
CA VAL A 8 -6.11 -0.54 10.77
C VAL A 8 -5.62 0.70 10.02
N LEU A 9 -5.24 0.55 8.75
CA LEU A 9 -4.80 1.66 7.90
C LEU A 9 -5.93 2.65 7.58
N GLN A 10 -7.18 2.19 7.47
CA GLN A 10 -8.33 3.09 7.30
C GLN A 10 -8.60 3.87 8.58
N ILE A 11 -8.49 3.23 9.74
CA ILE A 11 -8.61 3.91 11.04
C ILE A 11 -7.53 4.99 11.21
N ILE A 12 -6.28 4.66 10.86
CA ILE A 12 -5.16 5.62 10.91
C ILE A 12 -5.37 6.78 9.95
N LYS A 13 -5.80 6.49 8.71
CA LYS A 13 -6.14 7.53 7.71
C LYS A 13 -7.24 8.46 8.21
N GLU A 14 -8.34 7.89 8.72
CA GLU A 14 -9.46 8.67 9.28
C GLU A 14 -9.00 9.58 10.41
N LYS A 15 -8.15 9.06 11.32
CA LYS A 15 -7.58 9.86 12.40
C LYS A 15 -6.69 10.98 11.88
N ARG A 16 -5.77 10.67 10.95
CA ARG A 16 -4.89 11.69 10.37
C ARG A 16 -5.69 12.79 9.68
N LEU A 17 -6.68 12.44 8.87
CA LEU A 17 -7.46 13.44 8.13
C LEU A 17 -8.37 14.27 9.04
N ARG A 18 -8.80 13.73 10.18
CA ARG A 18 -9.52 14.51 11.20
C ARG A 18 -8.60 15.53 11.86
N ASP A 19 -7.39 15.11 12.25
CA ASP A 19 -6.47 15.96 13.00
C ASP A 19 -5.73 16.94 12.05
N TYR A 20 -5.49 16.52 10.80
CA TYR A 20 -4.72 17.24 9.78
C TYR A 20 -5.28 16.97 8.35
N PRO A 21 -6.36 17.65 7.94
CA PRO A 21 -7.12 17.36 6.72
C PRO A 21 -6.32 17.34 5.41
N ASP A 22 -5.35 18.25 5.26
CA ASP A 22 -4.58 18.41 4.01
C ASP A 22 -3.28 17.60 4.00
N THR A 23 -3.09 16.71 4.98
CA THR A 23 -1.86 15.92 5.07
C THR A 23 -1.94 14.62 4.30
N PHE A 24 -0.88 14.38 3.54
CA PHE A 24 -0.68 13.12 2.85
C PHE A 24 -0.32 11.99 3.82
N GLY A 25 -0.85 10.79 3.55
CA GLY A 25 -0.33 9.55 4.12
C GLY A 25 -0.55 8.37 3.16
N PRO A 26 0.26 7.31 3.29
CA PRO A 26 0.33 6.21 2.34
C PRO A 26 -0.72 5.12 2.58
N GLU A 27 -1.58 5.26 3.58
CA GLU A 27 -2.45 4.21 4.12
C GLU A 27 -3.40 3.65 3.07
N GLN A 28 -4.05 4.51 2.29
CA GLN A 28 -4.93 4.07 1.21
C GLN A 28 -4.14 3.35 0.10
N ASP A 29 -2.96 3.86 -0.25
CA ASP A 29 -2.15 3.28 -1.32
C ASP A 29 -1.61 1.90 -0.91
N ILE A 30 -1.21 1.73 0.35
CA ILE A 30 -0.82 0.43 0.92
C ILE A 30 -2.01 -0.54 0.88
N CYS A 31 -3.21 -0.10 1.28
CA CYS A 31 -4.43 -0.90 1.17
C CYS A 31 -4.70 -1.32 -0.29
N ASP A 32 -4.70 -0.35 -1.21
CA ASP A 32 -5.09 -0.59 -2.60
C ASP A 32 -4.10 -1.52 -3.31
N VAL A 33 -2.79 -1.32 -3.12
CA VAL A 33 -1.78 -2.22 -3.69
C VAL A 33 -1.90 -3.63 -3.09
N THR A 34 -2.15 -3.75 -1.79
CA THR A 34 -2.34 -5.06 -1.14
C THR A 34 -3.55 -5.79 -1.71
N LEU A 35 -4.70 -5.10 -1.84
CA LEU A 35 -5.92 -5.68 -2.40
C LEU A 35 -5.77 -6.04 -3.86
N TRP A 36 -5.12 -5.18 -4.65
CA TRP A 36 -4.82 -5.44 -6.06
C TRP A 36 -3.93 -6.67 -6.24
N LEU A 37 -2.86 -6.82 -5.45
CA LEU A 37 -2.00 -8.01 -5.49
C LEU A 37 -2.78 -9.29 -5.17
N ASN A 38 -3.60 -9.26 -4.11
CA ASN A 38 -4.45 -10.39 -3.74
C ASN A 38 -5.41 -10.78 -4.87
N GLN A 39 -6.04 -9.79 -5.51
CA GLN A 39 -6.99 -10.01 -6.60
C GLN A 39 -6.30 -10.48 -7.89
N LYS A 40 -5.15 -9.90 -8.24
CA LYS A 40 -4.45 -10.17 -9.50
C LYS A 40 -3.80 -11.55 -9.56
N PHE A 41 -3.24 -11.99 -8.45
CA PHE A 41 -2.53 -13.27 -8.37
C PHE A 41 -3.33 -14.36 -7.67
N THR A 42 -4.60 -14.09 -7.35
CA THR A 42 -5.49 -15.01 -6.62
C THR A 42 -4.83 -15.51 -5.32
N VAL A 43 -4.03 -14.65 -4.69
CA VAL A 43 -3.34 -14.96 -3.45
C VAL A 43 -4.19 -14.47 -2.27
N SER A 44 -4.28 -15.30 -1.24
CA SER A 44 -4.92 -14.89 0.01
C SER A 44 -3.86 -14.41 0.99
N LYS A 45 -4.12 -13.24 1.60
CA LYS A 45 -3.35 -12.70 2.73
C LYS A 45 -1.92 -12.25 2.38
N ALA A 46 -1.64 -11.77 1.16
CA ALA A 46 -0.40 -11.05 0.92
C ALA A 46 -0.33 -9.85 1.86
N ARG A 47 0.84 -9.63 2.45
CA ARG A 47 1.11 -8.47 3.30
C ARG A 47 2.19 -7.64 2.67
N LEU A 48 1.87 -6.37 2.48
CA LEU A 48 2.81 -5.38 2.00
C LEU A 48 3.47 -4.71 3.22
N LEU A 49 4.80 -4.76 3.25
CA LEU A 49 5.65 -4.06 4.21
C LEU A 49 6.22 -2.85 3.48
N VAL A 50 5.98 -1.65 3.99
CA VAL A 50 6.45 -0.40 3.39
C VAL A 50 7.24 0.39 4.44
N ASP A 51 8.47 0.73 4.11
CA ASP A 51 9.36 1.46 5.00
C ASP A 51 9.49 2.92 4.51
N ARG A 52 9.41 3.88 5.44
CA ARG A 52 9.50 5.33 5.18
C ARG A 52 10.39 6.02 6.20
N LEU A 53 11.00 7.15 5.83
CA LEU A 53 11.68 8.00 6.80
C LEU A 53 10.67 8.85 7.58
N TYR A 54 10.95 9.09 8.86
CA TYR A 54 10.11 9.99 9.67
C TYR A 54 10.04 11.43 9.13
N THR A 55 11.09 11.87 8.45
CA THR A 55 11.20 13.22 7.87
C THR A 55 10.55 13.36 6.50
N GLN A 56 10.19 12.24 5.85
CA GLN A 56 9.66 12.25 4.49
C GLN A 56 8.18 12.64 4.43
N ARG A 57 7.89 13.67 3.64
CA ARG A 57 6.52 14.07 3.26
C ARG A 57 6.17 13.54 1.88
N GLY A 58 4.89 13.27 1.65
CA GLY A 58 4.38 12.87 0.34
C GLY A 58 4.75 11.44 -0.08
N ARG A 59 4.70 11.19 -1.39
CA ARG A 59 4.90 9.87 -2.01
C ARG A 59 6.38 9.48 -2.10
N LYS A 60 6.99 9.24 -0.94
CA LYS A 60 8.37 8.75 -0.81
C LYS A 60 8.40 7.54 0.10
N ILE A 61 9.17 6.54 -0.31
CA ILE A 61 9.45 5.31 0.43
C ILE A 61 10.96 5.03 0.34
N ILE A 62 11.49 4.28 1.29
CA ILE A 62 12.89 3.81 1.25
C ILE A 62 13.01 2.36 0.81
N GLY A 63 11.93 1.60 0.96
CA GLY A 63 11.89 0.19 0.61
C GLY A 63 10.51 -0.39 0.81
N LEU A 64 10.28 -1.53 0.17
CA LEU A 64 9.10 -2.35 0.40
C LEU A 64 9.44 -3.82 0.21
N SER A 65 8.63 -4.68 0.82
CA SER A 65 8.64 -6.11 0.53
C SER A 65 7.23 -6.68 0.63
N VAL A 66 6.99 -7.78 -0.07
CA VAL A 66 5.74 -8.55 0.02
C VAL A 66 6.03 -9.84 0.79
N THR A 67 5.22 -10.13 1.81
CA THR A 67 5.34 -11.35 2.62
C THR A 67 4.02 -12.10 2.70
N GLY A 68 4.11 -13.42 2.88
CA GLY A 68 2.99 -14.36 3.03
C GLY A 68 3.50 -15.80 3.13
N MET A 69 2.60 -16.76 3.35
CA MET A 69 2.95 -18.17 3.64
C MET A 69 3.47 -19.00 2.46
N ALA A 70 3.53 -18.48 1.24
CA ALA A 70 3.87 -19.23 0.02
C ALA A 70 5.12 -18.69 -0.67
N SER A 71 5.94 -19.57 -1.25
CA SER A 71 7.18 -19.22 -1.97
C SER A 71 7.01 -18.20 -3.11
N GLN A 72 5.78 -18.08 -3.64
CA GLN A 72 5.39 -17.13 -4.69
C GLN A 72 5.40 -15.65 -4.28
N TYR A 73 5.59 -15.29 -3.00
CA TYR A 73 5.56 -13.89 -2.56
C TYR A 73 6.86 -13.10 -2.81
N LEU A 74 8.02 -13.78 -2.90
CA LEU A 74 9.30 -13.10 -3.20
C LEU A 74 9.31 -12.46 -4.60
N SER A 75 8.62 -13.07 -5.58
CA SER A 75 8.50 -12.51 -6.93
C SER A 75 7.51 -11.35 -7.04
N MET A 76 6.74 -11.05 -5.98
CA MET A 76 5.74 -9.97 -5.99
C MET A 76 6.31 -8.61 -5.56
N THR A 77 7.48 -8.58 -4.93
CA THR A 77 8.12 -7.33 -4.50
C THR A 77 8.38 -6.36 -5.68
N PRO A 78 8.96 -6.79 -6.82
CA PRO A 78 9.10 -5.92 -7.99
C PRO A 78 7.75 -5.42 -8.53
N ILE A 79 6.72 -6.27 -8.50
CA ILE A 79 5.37 -5.94 -9.00
C ILE A 79 4.68 -4.91 -8.10
N ALA A 80 4.82 -5.07 -6.79
CA ALA A 80 4.36 -4.08 -5.82
C ALA A 80 5.09 -2.75 -6.03
N LEU A 81 6.41 -2.80 -6.27
CA LEU A 81 7.19 -1.61 -6.55
C LEU A 81 6.72 -0.87 -7.79
N GLU A 82 6.48 -1.56 -8.89
CA GLU A 82 5.89 -0.95 -10.09
C GLU A 82 4.57 -0.23 -9.79
N ALA A 83 3.70 -0.83 -8.98
CA ALA A 83 2.44 -0.19 -8.59
C ALA A 83 2.67 1.10 -7.78
N PHE A 84 3.63 1.13 -6.85
CA PHE A 84 3.99 2.36 -6.13
C PHE A 84 4.56 3.42 -7.07
N LEU A 85 5.45 3.05 -7.98
CA LEU A 85 6.00 3.97 -8.98
C LEU A 85 4.89 4.54 -9.87
N ALA A 86 3.93 3.73 -10.29
CA ALA A 86 2.77 4.15 -11.07
C ALA A 86 1.86 5.14 -10.32
N LEU A 87 1.75 5.01 -8.99
CA LEU A 87 1.07 5.98 -8.13
C LEU A 87 1.88 7.28 -7.91
N GLY A 88 3.09 7.35 -8.46
CA GLY A 88 3.97 8.52 -8.39
C GLY A 88 4.85 8.54 -7.15
N TYR A 89 5.16 7.37 -6.57
CA TYR A 89 6.17 7.28 -5.52
C TYR A 89 7.57 7.29 -6.12
N SER A 90 8.52 7.84 -5.35
CA SER A 90 9.96 7.67 -5.59
C SER A 90 10.59 6.85 -4.47
N ILE A 91 11.54 5.98 -4.83
CA ILE A 91 12.43 5.34 -3.85
C ILE A 91 13.58 6.32 -3.55
N GLN A 92 13.86 6.53 -2.28
CA GLN A 92 15.01 7.34 -1.87
C GLN A 92 15.99 6.48 -1.08
N GLU A 93 17.28 6.57 -1.40
CA GLU A 93 18.32 5.95 -0.57
C GLU A 93 18.32 6.57 0.83
N ALA A 94 18.30 5.70 1.84
CA ALA A 94 18.14 6.11 3.23
C ALA A 94 19.47 6.56 3.85
N ARG A 95 19.49 7.78 4.37
CA ARG A 95 20.43 8.25 5.40
C ARG A 95 19.62 8.90 6.52
N GLY A 96 18.99 8.09 7.37
CA GLY A 96 18.18 8.58 8.48
C GLY A 96 17.25 7.52 9.08
N ASP A 97 16.60 7.88 10.18
CA ASP A 97 15.71 6.97 10.89
C ASP A 97 14.45 6.67 10.09
N SER A 98 14.16 5.38 9.99
CA SER A 98 13.01 4.86 9.26
C SER A 98 12.02 4.16 10.18
N TYR A 99 10.79 4.04 9.70
CA TYR A 99 9.75 3.27 10.33
C TYR A 99 9.03 2.41 9.30
N ARG A 100 8.54 1.27 9.77
CA ARG A 100 7.65 0.41 9.00
C ARG A 100 6.23 0.89 9.15
N CYS A 101 5.58 1.19 8.03
CA CYS A 101 4.15 1.49 8.01
C CYS A 101 3.36 0.25 8.45
N PRO A 102 2.21 0.42 9.11
CA PRO A 102 1.30 -0.70 9.38
C PRO A 102 0.89 -1.40 8.08
N SER A 103 0.64 -2.70 8.17
CA SER A 103 0.22 -3.51 7.02
C SER A 103 -1.30 -3.59 6.90
N CYS A 104 -1.78 -3.74 5.66
CA CYS A 104 -3.17 -4.09 5.39
C CYS A 104 -3.38 -5.60 5.63
N PHE A 105 -4.37 -5.96 6.46
CA PHE A 105 -4.72 -7.36 6.75
C PHE A 105 -5.89 -7.90 5.92
N GLY A 106 -6.35 -7.15 4.92
CA GLY A 106 -7.43 -7.59 4.02
C GLY A 106 -8.84 -7.46 4.60
N HIS A 107 -9.00 -6.71 5.69
CA HIS A 107 -10.29 -6.36 6.28
C HIS A 107 -11.01 -5.27 5.46
N HIS A 108 -11.40 -5.64 4.24
CA HIS A 108 -12.06 -4.79 3.26
C HIS A 108 -13.18 -5.55 2.54
N SER A 109 -14.17 -4.81 2.08
CA SER A 109 -15.26 -5.32 1.25
C SER A 109 -14.79 -5.71 -0.16
N LYS A 110 -15.57 -6.56 -0.84
CA LYS A 110 -15.34 -6.89 -2.26
C LYS A 110 -15.36 -5.64 -3.15
N HIS A 111 -16.22 -4.68 -2.84
CA HIS A 111 -16.33 -3.44 -3.59
C HIS A 111 -15.06 -2.58 -3.47
N GLU A 112 -14.46 -2.48 -2.28
CA GLU A 112 -13.17 -1.82 -2.10
C GLU A 112 -12.06 -2.52 -2.88
N ALA A 113 -12.04 -3.86 -2.89
CA ALA A 113 -11.07 -4.62 -3.68
C ALA A 113 -11.19 -4.33 -5.19
N ILE A 114 -12.41 -4.23 -5.72
CA ILE A 114 -12.64 -3.86 -7.13
C ILE A 114 -12.16 -2.43 -7.42
N LYS A 115 -12.46 -1.48 -6.53
CA LYS A 115 -11.99 -0.08 -6.67
C LYS A 115 -10.47 0.01 -6.65
N ALA A 116 -9.83 -0.68 -5.70
CA ALA A 116 -8.38 -0.77 -5.62
C ALA A 116 -7.80 -1.34 -6.91
N PHE A 117 -8.35 -2.45 -7.41
CA PHE A 117 -7.90 -3.07 -8.65
C PHE A 117 -7.98 -2.11 -9.84
N ALA A 118 -9.12 -1.46 -10.02
CA ALA A 118 -9.32 -0.50 -11.12
C ALA A 118 -8.35 0.69 -11.02
N ARG A 119 -8.12 1.22 -9.81
CA ARG A 119 -7.20 2.34 -9.56
C ARG A 119 -5.76 1.98 -9.94
N ILE A 120 -5.26 0.84 -9.47
CA ILE A 120 -3.86 0.42 -9.71
C ILE A 120 -3.64 0.07 -11.18
N GLU A 121 -4.54 -0.69 -11.81
CA GLU A 121 -4.43 -1.01 -13.24
C GLU A 121 -4.49 0.25 -14.11
N SER A 122 -5.32 1.23 -13.76
CA SER A 122 -5.37 2.52 -14.47
C SER A 122 -4.07 3.30 -14.34
N ALA A 123 -3.48 3.35 -13.13
CA ALA A 123 -2.19 4.00 -12.90
C ALA A 123 -1.06 3.33 -13.70
N LEU A 124 -1.01 2.00 -13.71
CA LEU A 124 -0.02 1.23 -14.48
C LEU A 124 -0.16 1.45 -15.99
N ARG A 125 -1.39 1.47 -16.51
CA ARG A 125 -1.65 1.80 -17.92
C ARG A 125 -1.16 3.21 -18.26
N ALA A 126 -1.54 4.19 -17.45
CA ALA A 126 -1.14 5.58 -17.65
C ALA A 126 0.39 5.75 -17.62
N GLN A 127 1.10 4.99 -16.78
CA GLN A 127 2.55 5.01 -16.73
C GLN A 127 3.20 4.42 -17.99
N ARG A 128 2.65 3.33 -18.54
CA ARG A 128 3.17 2.68 -19.76
C ARG A 128 2.92 3.48 -21.03
N SER A 129 1.96 4.41 -21.01
CA SER A 129 1.66 5.30 -22.12
C SER A 129 2.43 6.62 -22.08
N ARG A 130 3.32 6.80 -21.09
CA ARG A 130 4.27 7.92 -21.02
C ARG A 130 5.60 7.51 -21.62
#